data_AF-A0A9J6DCP0-F1
#
_entry.id   AF-A0A9J6DCP0-F1
#
_cell.length_a   1.000
_cell.length_b   1.000
_cell.length_c   1.000
_cell.angle_alpha   90.00
_cell.angle_beta   90.00
_cell.angle_gamma   90.00
#
_symmetry.space_group_name_H-M   'P 1'
#
loop_
_entity.id
_entity.type
_entity.pdbx_description
1 polymer ?
#
loop_
_entity_poly.entity_id
_entity_poly.type
_entity_poly.pdbx_seq_one_letter_code
_entity_poly.pdbx_strand_id
1 'polypeptide(L)' 'MQLQEAFMRICQRHQCSTDHSDFQSLCTLLESRGLITVKRHKELRLSKVSLRVDEKEVEYVLQDKALLAACLYDSAVL' A
#
# COMPACT_ATOMS: atom_id res chain seq x y z
N MET A 1 -4.08 -2.29 -12.66
CA MET A 1 -3.10 -3.06 -11.88
C MET A 1 -3.66 -3.31 -10.48
N GLN A 2 -3.51 -4.50 -9.91
CA GLN A 2 -4.05 -4.79 -8.57
C GLN A 2 -3.07 -4.27 -7.49
N LEU A 3 -3.57 -3.64 -6.42
CA LEU A 3 -2.73 -3.05 -5.36
C LEU A 3 -1.76 -4.08 -4.74
N GLN A 4 -2.21 -5.33 -4.62
CA GLN A 4 -1.40 -6.42 -4.08
C GLN A 4 -0.18 -6.74 -4.97
N GLU A 5 -0.33 -6.66 -6.29
CA GLU A 5 0.78 -6.87 -7.24
C GLU A 5 1.80 -5.73 -7.15
N ALA A 6 1.33 -4.49 -7.06
CA ALA A 6 2.19 -3.31 -6.85
C ALA A 6 3.01 -3.46 -5.56
N PHE A 7 2.34 -3.81 -4.47
CA PHE A 7 2.95 -4.02 -3.17
C PHE A 7 4.02 -5.12 -3.20
N MET A 8 3.71 -6.28 -3.77
CA MET A 8 4.68 -7.38 -3.89
C MET A 8 5.92 -6.99 -4.70
N ARG A 9 5.75 -6.26 -5.82
CA ARG A 9 6.88 -5.80 -6.64
C ARG A 9 7.79 -4.84 -5.87
N ILE A 10 7.22 -3.88 -5.15
CA ILE A 10 7.97 -2.94 -4.31
C ILE A 10 8.73 -3.72 -3.22
N CYS A 11 8.06 -4.62 -2.51
CA CYS A 11 8.69 -5.41 -1.45
C CYS A 11 9.84 -6.30 -1.96
N GLN A 12 9.68 -6.95 -3.11
CA GLN A 12 10.76 -7.72 -3.74
C GLN A 12 11.97 -6.84 -4.06
N ARG A 13 11.73 -5.63 -4.58
CA ARG A 13 12.80 -4.70 -4.98
C ARG A 13 13.55 -4.13 -3.77
N HIS A 14 12.84 -3.86 -2.69
CA HIS A 14 13.42 -3.39 -1.42
C HIS A 14 13.88 -4.54 -0.51
N GLN A 15 13.91 -5.78 -1.00
CA GLN A 15 14.29 -6.98 -0.24
C GLN A 15 13.49 -7.17 1.06
N CYS A 16 12.26 -6.66 1.10
CA CYS A 16 11.33 -6.88 2.21
C CYS A 16 10.79 -8.31 2.10
N SER A 17 10.86 -9.07 3.20
CA SER A 17 10.16 -10.35 3.28
C SER A 17 8.66 -10.08 3.29
N THR A 18 7.93 -10.64 2.33
CA THR A 18 6.47 -10.54 2.26
C THR A 18 5.86 -11.91 2.06
N ASP A 19 5.05 -12.34 3.02
CA ASP A 19 4.16 -13.47 2.85
C ASP A 19 2.79 -12.95 2.38
N HIS A 20 2.07 -13.71 1.55
CA HIS A 20 0.79 -13.26 0.99
C HIS A 20 -0.28 -12.98 2.08
N SER A 21 -0.15 -13.62 3.25
CA SER A 21 -0.97 -13.38 4.45
C SER A 21 -0.77 -11.98 5.05
N ASP A 22 0.37 -11.36 4.80
CA ASP A 22 0.76 -10.09 5.42
C ASP A 22 0.00 -8.92 4.79
N PHE A 23 -0.29 -8.99 3.49
CA PHE A 23 -0.92 -7.88 2.78
C PHE A 23 -2.31 -7.53 3.34
N GLN A 24 -3.14 -8.54 3.62
CA GLN A 24 -4.49 -8.29 4.14
C GLN A 24 -4.46 -7.80 5.59
N SER A 25 -3.52 -8.32 6.39
CA SER A 25 -3.27 -7.86 7.76
C SER A 25 -2.77 -6.42 7.79
N LEU A 26 -1.85 -6.06 6.89
CA LEU A 26 -1.37 -4.69 6.68
C LEU A 26 -2.51 -3.76 6.25
N CYS A 27 -3.33 -4.16 5.29
CA CYS A 27 -4.48 -3.36 4.87
C CYS A 27 -5.46 -3.12 6.03
N THR A 28 -5.69 -4.13 6.87
CA THR A 28 -6.56 -4.00 8.05
C THR A 28 -5.96 -3.04 9.09
N LEU A 29 -4.64 -3.09 9.30
CA LEU A 29 -3.93 -2.17 10.20
C LEU A 29 -3.94 -0.73 9.70
N LEU A 30 -3.78 -0.52 8.39
CA LEU A 30 -3.85 0.80 7.78
C LEU A 30 -5.29 1.36 7.82
N GLU A 31 -6.29 0.50 7.65
CA GLU A 31 -7.71 0.86 7.78
C GLU A 31 -8.07 1.24 9.23
N SER A 32 -7.57 0.52 10.24
CA SER A 32 -7.83 0.86 11.64
C SER A 32 -7.17 2.18 12.09
N ARG A 33 -6.08 2.57 11.42
CA ARG A 33 -5.43 3.89 11.59
C ARG A 33 -6.10 5.00 10.77
N GLY A 34 -7.14 4.68 10.00
CA GLY A 34 -7.87 5.64 9.18
C GLY A 34 -7.12 6.13 7.94
N LEU A 35 -6.00 5.47 7.56
CA LEU A 35 -5.18 5.88 6.42
C LEU A 35 -5.77 5.44 5.07
N ILE A 36 -6.41 4.27 5.07
CA ILE A 36 -7.08 3.71 3.89
C ILE A 36 -8.47 3.21 4.24
N THR A 37 -9.26 2.93 3.22
CA THR A 37 -10.51 2.18 3.31
C THR A 37 -10.45 0.97 2.39
N VAL A 38 -10.78 -0.19 2.93
CA VAL A 38 -10.89 -1.42 2.17
C VAL A 38 -12.37 -1.72 1.97
N LYS A 39 -12.92 -1.39 0.80
CA LYS A 39 -14.29 -1.75 0.46
C LYS A 39 -14.33 -3.24 0.13
N ARG A 40 -14.69 -4.05 1.13
CA ARG A 40 -14.81 -5.52 1.01
C ARG A 40 -15.89 -5.87 -0.02
N HIS A 41 -15.53 -6.69 -0.99
CA HIS A 41 -16.46 -7.24 -1.97
C HIS A 41 -16.69 -8.73 -1.68
N LYS A 42 -17.75 -9.32 -2.25
CA LYS A 42 -18.03 -10.77 -2.13
C LYS A 42 -16.87 -11.65 -2.60
N GLU A 43 -16.00 -11.12 -3.47
CA GLU A 43 -14.75 -11.75 -3.87
C GLU A 43 -13.59 -10.94 -3.32
N LEU A 44 -12.70 -11.57 -2.54
CA LEU A 44 -11.55 -10.92 -1.91
C LEU A 44 -10.67 -10.14 -2.91
N ARG A 45 -10.52 -10.68 -4.13
CA ARG A 45 -9.75 -10.07 -5.24
C ARG A 45 -10.40 -8.79 -5.82
N LEU A 46 -11.65 -8.50 -5.49
CA LEU A 46 -12.38 -7.31 -5.92
C LEU A 46 -12.48 -6.24 -4.82
N SER A 47 -11.77 -6.44 -3.71
CA SER A 47 -11.75 -5.44 -2.63
C SER A 47 -11.08 -4.17 -3.12
N LYS A 48 -11.82 -3.05 -3.14
CA LYS A 48 -11.31 -1.76 -3.61
C LYS A 48 -10.66 -1.02 -2.44
N VAL A 49 -9.39 -0.68 -2.57
CA VAL A 49 -8.69 0.15 -1.60
C VAL A 49 -8.76 1.62 -2.02
N SER A 50 -9.07 2.51 -1.10
CA SER A 50 -9.11 3.95 -1.32
C SER A 50 -8.30 4.66 -0.23
N LEU A 51 -7.49 5.65 -0.58
CA LEU A 51 -6.82 6.50 0.42
C LEU A 51 -7.84 7.39 1.13
N ARG A 52 -7.62 7.63 2.43
CA ARG A 52 -8.38 8.61 3.23
C ARG A 52 -7.58 9.85 3.62
N VAL A 53 -6.28 9.82 3.39
CA VAL A 53 -5.34 10.88 3.72
C VAL A 53 -4.84 11.53 2.45
N ASP A 54 -4.54 12.82 2.53
CA ASP A 54 -3.93 13.55 1.41
C ASP A 54 -2.44 13.20 1.28
N GLU A 55 -1.87 13.40 0.08
CA GLU A 55 -0.43 13.14 -0.17
C GLU A 55 0.48 13.85 0.84
N LYS A 56 0.12 15.08 1.23
CA LYS A 56 0.87 15.87 2.22
C LYS A 56 0.83 15.26 3.62
N GLU A 57 -0.30 14.65 4.00
CA GLU A 57 -0.42 13.96 5.29
C GLU A 57 0.37 12.65 5.27
N VAL A 58 0.37 11.93 4.15
CA VAL A 58 1.19 10.74 3.96
C VAL A 58 2.68 11.07 4.10
N GLU A 59 3.14 12.14 3.44
CA GLU A 59 4.52 12.61 3.55
C GLU A 59 4.89 13.05 4.97
N TYR A 60 3.97 13.74 5.66
CA TYR A 60 4.16 14.18 7.04
C TYR A 60 4.23 13.02 8.04
N VAL A 61 3.37 12.00 7.89
CA VAL A 61 3.31 10.84 8.79
C VAL A 61 4.47 9.88 8.56
N LEU A 62 4.84 9.64 7.30
CA LEU A 62 5.94 8.71 6.98
C LEU A 62 7.30 9.29 7.36
N GLN A 63 7.47 10.62 7.30
CA GLN A 63 8.73 11.36 7.54
C GLN A 63 9.94 10.90 6.71
N ASP A 64 9.82 9.84 5.92
CA ASP A 64 10.84 9.31 5.03
C ASP A 64 10.50 9.67 3.58
N LYS A 65 10.92 10.88 3.21
CA LYS A 65 10.73 11.43 1.86
C LYS A 65 11.54 10.68 0.81
N ALA A 66 12.66 10.07 1.19
CA ALA A 66 13.53 9.35 0.25
C ALA A 66 12.88 8.04 -0.18
N LEU A 67 12.31 7.29 0.77
CA LEU A 67 11.56 6.07 0.48
C LEU A 67 10.28 6.37 -0.33
N LEU A 68 9.54 7.42 0.04
CA LEU A 68 8.35 7.85 -0.70
C LEU A 68 8.68 8.22 -2.15
N ALA A 69 9.73 9.01 -2.36
CA ALA A 69 10.22 9.35 -3.69
C ALA A 69 10.65 8.09 -4.46
N ALA A 70 11.41 7.19 -3.85
CA ALA A 70 11.82 5.95 -4.49
C ALA A 70 10.62 5.09 -4.96
N CYS A 71 9.57 5.01 -4.15
CA CYS A 71 8.33 4.30 -4.52
C CYS A 71 7.53 5.02 -5.62
N LEU A 72 7.45 6.36 -5.60
CA LEU A 72 6.70 7.15 -6.58
C LEU A 72 7.40 7.27 -7.95
N TYR A 73 8.73 7.34 -7.95
CA TYR A 73 9.53 7.39 -9.18
C TYR A 73 9.74 6.01 -9.79
N ASP A 74 9.31 4.93 -9.13
CA ASP A 74 9.36 3.60 -9.69
C ASP A 74 8.24 3.38 -10.73
N SER A 75 8.50 3.87 -11.93
CA SER A 75 7.64 3.72 -13.10
C SER A 75 7.46 2.27 -13.57
N ALA A 76 8.14 1.28 -12.96
CA ALA A 76 7.88 -0.15 -13.18
C ALA A 76 6.65 -0.68 -12.41
N VAL A 77 6.11 0.14 -11.50
CA VAL A 77 4.91 -0.17 -10.69
C VAL A 77 3.65 0.50 -11.28
N LEU A 78 3.76 1.37 -12.29
CA LEU A 78 2.61 2.04 -12.95
C LEU A 78 2.19 1.35 -14.24
#